data_AF-A0A397SDJ4-F1
#
_entry.id   AF-A0A397SDJ4-F1
#
_cell.length_a   1.000
_cell.length_b   1.000
_cell.length_c   1.000
_cell.angle_alpha   90.00
_cell.angle_beta   90.00
_cell.angle_gamma   90.00
#
_symmetry.space_group_name_H-M   'P 1'
#
loop_
_entity.id
_entity.type
_entity.pdbx_description
1 polymer ?
#
loop_
_entity_poly.entity_id
_entity_poly.type
_entity_poly.pdbx_seq_one_letter_code
_entity_poly.pdbx_strand_id
1 'polypeptide(L)'
;MLLQGNLIEFEKELPKMILDILSYHDVPDNLAESNYHLFMVGLFSQAQFRGYKLMSNKESGLGRFDLKIEPTENAIYQTSVIMEFKLLKHKNNDEDEYNIIDDETDDEETGHEKTDNEKFIDEDETGHGLRKKSEEALAQIIEKKYRTGIRTAKLVECGIAFQGKRAYVLSRVLCKEGDQWVEDS
;
A
#
# COMPACT_ATOMS: atom_id res chain seq x y z
N MET A 1 -0.81 4.15 -15.56
CA MET A 1 -0.19 3.52 -14.38
C MET A 1 -1.17 2.57 -13.69
N LEU A 2 -1.89 2.99 -12.64
CA LEU A 2 -2.69 2.10 -11.78
C LEU A 2 -3.74 1.25 -12.52
N LEU A 3 -4.68 1.87 -13.25
CA LEU A 3 -5.77 1.14 -13.93
C LEU A 3 -5.30 0.21 -15.08
N GLN A 4 -4.09 0.47 -15.59
CA GLN A 4 -3.43 -0.37 -16.61
C GLN A 4 -2.69 -1.56 -15.97
N GLY A 5 -2.40 -1.49 -14.66
CA GLY A 5 -1.52 -2.43 -13.96
C GLY A 5 -0.03 -2.12 -14.14
N ASN A 6 0.35 -0.93 -14.60
CA ASN A 6 1.76 -0.49 -14.53
C ASN A 6 2.03 0.05 -13.12
N LEU A 7 2.44 -0.87 -12.23
CA LEU A 7 2.59 -0.64 -10.81
C LEU A 7 3.97 -0.08 -10.43
N ILE A 8 5.03 -0.44 -11.17
CA ILE A 8 6.40 0.05 -10.92
C ILE A 8 6.46 1.58 -10.96
N GLU A 9 5.79 2.21 -11.93
CA GLU A 9 5.70 3.67 -11.98
C GLU A 9 4.80 4.22 -10.87
N PHE A 10 3.70 3.55 -10.55
CA PHE A 10 2.78 4.00 -9.50
C PHE A 10 3.44 4.03 -8.12
N GLU A 11 4.21 2.99 -7.78
CA GLU A 11 4.94 2.85 -6.52
C GLU A 11 6.02 3.93 -6.35
N LYS A 12 6.53 4.48 -7.45
CA LYS A 12 7.54 5.55 -7.45
C LYS A 12 6.91 6.94 -7.45
N GLU A 13 5.93 7.17 -8.30
CA GLU A 13 5.39 8.51 -8.55
C GLU A 13 4.42 8.97 -7.47
N LEU A 14 3.65 8.07 -6.84
CA LEU A 14 2.73 8.47 -5.77
C LEU A 14 3.47 9.02 -4.53
N PRO A 15 4.48 8.33 -3.96
CA PRO A 15 5.25 8.88 -2.85
C PRO A 15 5.95 10.20 -3.18
N LYS A 16 6.52 10.30 -4.39
CA LYS A 16 7.17 11.52 -4.86
C LYS A 16 6.19 12.68 -4.97
N MET A 17 5.02 12.45 -5.56
CA MET A 17 3.95 13.45 -5.63
C MET A 17 3.56 13.95 -4.24
N ILE A 18 3.30 13.05 -3.29
CA ILE A 18 2.92 13.41 -1.91
C ILE A 18 4.01 14.27 -1.25
N LEU A 19 5.27 13.86 -1.40
CA LEU A 19 6.42 14.59 -0.86
C LEU A 19 6.54 15.99 -1.47
N ASP A 20 6.24 16.14 -2.76
CA ASP A 20 6.37 17.42 -3.47
C ASP A 20 5.21 18.38 -3.15
N ILE A 21 3.96 17.89 -3.05
CA ILE A 21 2.78 18.76 -2.95
C ILE A 21 2.32 19.05 -1.53
N LEU A 22 2.48 18.12 -0.58
CA LEU A 22 1.97 18.31 0.79
C LEU A 22 3.01 19.02 1.65
N SER A 23 2.55 19.84 2.57
CA SER A 23 3.33 20.34 3.69
C SER A 23 3.06 19.50 4.94
N TYR A 24 3.96 19.56 5.93
CA TYR A 24 3.71 18.92 7.24
C TYR A 24 2.47 19.49 7.95
N HIS A 25 2.04 20.71 7.60
CA HIS A 25 0.84 21.34 8.18
C HIS A 25 -0.46 20.79 7.58
N ASP A 26 -0.41 20.16 6.40
CA ASP A 26 -1.58 19.56 5.75
C ASP A 26 -1.94 18.20 6.38
N VAL A 27 -0.99 17.56 7.05
CA VAL A 27 -1.10 16.20 7.62
C VAL A 27 -0.52 16.15 9.03
N PRO A 28 -1.06 16.93 9.99
CA PRO A 28 -0.62 16.85 11.38
C PRO A 28 -0.95 15.48 11.97
N ASP A 29 -0.09 14.96 12.86
CA ASP A 29 -0.15 13.57 13.35
C ASP A 29 -1.53 13.17 13.89
N ASN A 30 -2.24 14.07 14.57
CA ASN A 30 -3.56 13.80 15.16
C ASN A 30 -4.71 13.71 14.14
N LEU A 31 -4.50 14.18 12.90
CA LEU A 31 -5.48 14.16 11.81
C LEU A 31 -4.94 13.43 10.57
N ALA A 32 -3.74 12.85 10.65
CA ALA A 32 -3.05 12.27 9.50
C ALA A 32 -3.92 11.23 8.79
N GLU A 33 -4.63 10.37 9.53
CA GLU A 33 -5.43 9.29 8.96
C GLU A 33 -6.57 9.85 8.09
N SER A 34 -7.36 10.77 8.66
CA SER A 34 -8.47 11.41 7.94
C SER A 34 -7.98 12.26 6.78
N ASN A 35 -6.85 12.95 6.93
CA ASN A 35 -6.33 13.85 5.91
C ASN A 35 -5.78 13.07 4.72
N TYR A 36 -4.98 12.02 4.97
CA TYR A 36 -4.52 11.12 3.92
C TYR A 36 -5.67 10.42 3.22
N HIS A 37 -6.66 9.93 3.98
CA HIS A 37 -7.83 9.30 3.40
C HIS A 37 -8.57 10.25 2.45
N LEU A 38 -8.87 11.47 2.89
CA LEU A 38 -9.58 12.46 2.06
C LEU A 38 -8.74 12.90 0.85
N PHE A 39 -7.42 13.08 1.03
CA PHE A 39 -6.50 13.36 -0.06
C PHE A 39 -6.55 12.28 -1.14
N MET A 40 -6.50 10.99 -0.74
CA MET A 40 -6.55 9.86 -1.66
C MET A 40 -7.92 9.73 -2.35
N VAL A 41 -9.04 9.97 -1.63
CA VAL A 41 -10.38 10.08 -2.24
C VAL A 41 -10.39 11.16 -3.33
N GLY A 42 -9.86 12.34 -3.02
CA GLY A 42 -9.78 13.45 -3.96
C GLY A 42 -8.93 13.11 -5.19
N LEU A 43 -7.74 12.55 -4.97
CA LEU A 43 -6.80 12.15 -6.03
C LEU A 43 -7.42 11.13 -7.00
N PHE A 44 -8.12 10.12 -6.49
CA PHE A 44 -8.71 9.06 -7.31
C PHE A 44 -10.14 9.35 -7.81
N SER A 45 -10.77 10.45 -7.40
CA SER A 45 -12.10 10.85 -7.89
C SER A 45 -12.16 10.95 -9.42
N GLN A 46 -11.04 11.29 -10.05
CA GLN A 46 -10.90 11.40 -11.50
C GLN A 46 -11.16 10.09 -12.25
N ALA A 47 -11.07 8.94 -11.58
CA ALA A 47 -11.43 7.65 -12.15
C ALA A 47 -12.91 7.60 -12.59
N GLN A 48 -13.78 8.40 -11.97
CA GLN A 48 -15.21 8.48 -12.35
C GLN A 48 -15.40 8.95 -13.79
N PHE A 49 -14.61 9.92 -14.25
CA PHE A 49 -14.63 10.38 -15.64
C PHE A 49 -14.08 9.35 -16.64
N ARG A 50 -13.52 8.24 -16.16
CA ARG A 50 -12.98 7.14 -16.96
C ARG A 50 -13.88 5.89 -16.91
N GLY A 51 -15.10 6.03 -16.41
CA GLY A 51 -16.08 4.94 -16.33
C GLY A 51 -15.87 4.02 -15.12
N TYR A 52 -15.35 4.54 -14.00
CA TYR A 52 -15.18 3.76 -12.77
C TYR A 52 -16.04 4.30 -11.64
N LYS A 53 -16.35 3.43 -10.69
CA LYS A 53 -16.94 3.81 -9.41
C LYS A 53 -15.85 3.83 -8.36
N LEU A 54 -15.64 5.00 -7.75
CA LEU A 54 -14.83 5.14 -6.53
C LEU A 54 -15.72 4.94 -5.31
N MET A 55 -15.28 4.09 -4.38
CA MET A 55 -15.93 3.84 -3.10
C MET A 55 -14.91 4.00 -1.98
N SER A 56 -15.35 4.56 -0.85
CA SER A 56 -14.54 4.72 0.36
C SER A 56 -15.30 4.12 1.55
N ASN A 57 -14.59 3.46 2.46
CA ASN A 57 -15.11 3.03 3.76
C ASN A 57 -16.41 2.20 3.70
N LYS A 58 -16.60 1.41 2.63
CA LYS A 58 -17.76 0.53 2.49
C LYS A 58 -17.44 -0.88 2.96
N GLU A 59 -18.47 -1.56 3.47
CA GLU A 59 -18.38 -2.94 3.93
C GLU A 59 -18.09 -3.88 2.75
N SER A 60 -17.13 -4.78 2.95
CA SER A 60 -16.77 -5.85 2.02
C SER A 60 -16.10 -6.99 2.79
N GLY A 61 -16.39 -8.23 2.41
CA GLY A 61 -15.84 -9.40 3.12
C GLY A 61 -16.16 -9.34 4.61
N LEU A 62 -15.12 -9.20 5.44
CA LEU A 62 -15.19 -9.17 6.91
C LEU A 62 -14.85 -7.79 7.52
N GLY A 63 -14.84 -6.72 6.72
CA GLY A 63 -14.45 -5.39 7.18
C GLY A 63 -14.88 -4.26 6.27
N ARG A 64 -14.20 -3.11 6.38
CA ARG A 64 -14.35 -1.98 5.47
C ARG A 64 -13.02 -1.67 4.82
N PHE A 65 -13.01 -1.61 3.50
CA PHE A 65 -11.81 -1.17 2.80
C PHE A 65 -11.64 0.35 2.89
N ASP A 66 -10.41 0.83 2.78
CA ASP A 66 -10.17 2.27 2.69
C ASP A 66 -10.67 2.83 1.37
N LEU A 67 -10.14 2.34 0.24
CA LEU A 67 -10.60 2.69 -1.10
C LEU A 67 -10.80 1.48 -2.00
N LYS A 68 -11.82 1.58 -2.85
CA LYS A 68 -12.07 0.61 -3.92
C LYS A 68 -12.50 1.31 -5.19
N ILE A 69 -11.89 0.92 -6.31
CA ILE A 69 -12.20 1.42 -7.64
C ILE A 69 -12.70 0.24 -8.47
N GLU A 70 -13.94 0.29 -8.91
CA GLU A 70 -14.56 -0.79 -9.71
C GLU A 70 -14.95 -0.26 -11.09
N PRO A 71 -14.61 -0.98 -12.18
CA PRO A 71 -15.00 -0.56 -13.52
C PRO A 71 -16.52 -0.69 -13.71
N THR A 72 -17.07 0.23 -14.48
CA THR A 72 -18.40 0.06 -15.09
C THR A 72 -18.26 -0.57 -16.47
N GLU A 73 -19.38 -0.79 -17.15
CA GLU A 73 -19.40 -1.21 -18.56
C GLU A 73 -18.66 -0.24 -19.50
N ASN A 74 -18.55 1.04 -19.13
CA ASN A 74 -17.90 2.08 -19.93
C ASN A 74 -16.40 2.25 -19.58
N ALA A 75 -15.85 1.44 -18.67
CA ALA A 75 -14.47 1.58 -18.25
C ALA A 75 -13.48 1.22 -19.38
N ILE A 76 -12.47 2.08 -19.58
CA ILE A 76 -11.41 1.87 -20.59
C ILE A 76 -10.54 0.64 -20.30
N TYR A 77 -10.45 0.22 -19.03
CA TYR A 77 -9.84 -1.04 -18.61
C TYR A 77 -10.83 -1.76 -17.70
N GLN A 78 -10.85 -3.10 -17.76
CA GLN A 78 -11.68 -3.93 -16.88
C GLN A 78 -10.86 -4.38 -15.66
N THR A 79 -10.22 -3.41 -14.99
CA THR A 79 -9.34 -3.61 -13.83
C THR A 79 -10.02 -3.08 -12.57
N SER A 80 -10.19 -3.92 -11.54
CA SER A 80 -10.58 -3.44 -10.21
C SER A 80 -9.35 -3.03 -9.42
N VAL A 81 -9.50 -2.10 -8.47
CA VAL A 81 -8.45 -1.72 -7.53
C VAL A 81 -8.98 -1.75 -6.10
N ILE A 82 -8.21 -2.29 -5.16
CA ILE A 82 -8.44 -2.20 -3.72
C ILE A 82 -7.20 -1.57 -3.08
N MET A 83 -7.40 -0.62 -2.18
CA MET A 83 -6.32 0.00 -1.41
C MET A 83 -6.60 -0.03 0.07
N GLU A 84 -5.56 -0.29 0.86
CA GLU A 84 -5.54 -0.15 2.31
C GLU A 84 -4.42 0.79 2.73
N PHE A 85 -4.70 1.62 3.74
CA PHE A 85 -3.82 2.66 4.23
C PHE A 85 -3.34 2.34 5.65
N LYS A 86 -2.09 2.71 5.95
CA LYS A 86 -1.49 2.62 7.29
C LYS A 86 -0.75 3.90 7.61
N LEU A 87 -0.72 4.23 8.90
CA LEU A 87 0.15 5.27 9.42
C LEU A 87 1.29 4.65 10.22
N LEU A 88 2.50 5.10 9.94
CA LEU A 88 3.64 4.88 10.80
C LEU A 88 3.75 6.06 11.77
N LYS A 89 3.38 5.82 13.03
CA LYS A 89 3.51 6.82 14.09
C LYS A 89 4.98 7.12 14.37
N HIS A 90 5.30 8.36 14.74
CA HIS A 90 6.60 8.67 15.30
C HIS A 90 6.76 7.91 16.62
N LYS A 91 7.91 7.26 16.80
CA LYS A 91 8.33 6.80 18.13
C LYS A 91 8.58 8.06 18.95
N ASN A 92 7.66 8.39 19.84
CA ASN A 92 7.99 9.33 20.91
C ASN A 92 8.99 8.58 21.81
N ASN A 93 10.09 9.23 22.22
CA ASN A 93 11.09 8.63 23.11
C ASN A 93 10.57 8.32 24.53
N ASP A 94 9.27 8.43 24.75
CA ASP A 94 8.61 8.13 26.00
C ASP A 94 7.52 7.09 25.68
N GLU A 95 7.75 5.84 26.08
CA GLU A 95 6.85 4.68 26.04
C GLU A 95 6.74 3.93 24.70
N ASP A 96 7.69 3.02 24.43
CA ASP A 96 7.47 1.73 23.75
C ASP A 96 8.78 0.89 23.81
N GLU A 97 9.26 0.63 25.03
CA GLU A 97 10.15 -0.52 25.30
C GLU A 97 9.23 -1.71 25.64
N TYR A 98 9.62 -2.93 25.23
CA TYR A 98 8.90 -4.21 25.33
C TYR A 98 7.99 -4.60 24.15
N ASN A 99 8.61 -5.24 23.15
CA ASN A 99 8.34 -6.66 22.80
C ASN A 99 9.33 -7.10 21.70
N ILE A 100 10.58 -7.32 22.08
CA ILE A 100 11.42 -8.30 21.37
C ILE A 100 11.12 -9.62 22.09
N ILE A 101 10.37 -10.50 21.43
CA ILE A 101 10.32 -11.90 21.83
C ILE A 101 11.61 -12.49 21.29
N ASP A 102 12.48 -12.88 22.21
CA ASP A 102 13.68 -13.66 21.98
C ASP A 102 13.32 -14.93 21.22
N ASP A 103 13.92 -15.13 20.06
CA ASP A 103 14.11 -16.46 19.49
C ASP A 103 15.60 -16.58 19.13
N GLU A 104 16.38 -16.86 20.18
CA GLU A 104 17.74 -17.35 20.06
C GLU A 104 17.70 -18.71 19.35
N THR A 105 18.30 -18.80 18.17
CA THR A 105 18.98 -20.03 17.77
C THR A 105 20.33 -19.68 17.16
N ASP A 106 21.37 -20.07 17.88
CA ASP A 106 22.75 -20.18 17.44
C ASP A 106 22.85 -21.08 16.19
N ASP A 107 23.67 -20.70 15.20
CA ASP A 107 24.87 -21.48 14.85
C ASP A 107 25.64 -20.91 13.64
N GLU A 108 26.93 -20.69 13.92
CA GLU A 108 28.15 -20.88 13.11
C GLU A 108 28.50 -20.02 11.87
N GLU A 109 29.57 -19.24 12.05
CA GLU A 109 30.45 -18.64 11.05
C GLU A 109 30.98 -19.64 10.01
N THR A 110 30.90 -19.28 8.72
CA THR A 110 32.01 -19.51 7.79
C THR A 110 32.12 -18.35 6.80
N GLY A 111 33.24 -17.64 6.84
CA GLY A 111 33.51 -16.48 5.97
C GLY A 111 33.83 -16.87 4.53
N HIS A 112 33.55 -15.97 3.58
CA HIS A 112 34.20 -15.87 2.27
C HIS A 112 34.16 -14.42 1.75
N GLU A 113 35.19 -14.11 0.94
CA GLU A 113 35.72 -12.81 0.57
C GLU A 113 34.81 -11.87 -0.24
N LYS A 114 35.09 -10.58 -0.07
CA LYS A 114 34.47 -9.43 -0.73
C LYS A 114 34.63 -9.47 -2.26
N THR A 115 33.54 -9.26 -2.98
CA THR A 115 33.56 -8.72 -4.35
C THR A 115 32.62 -7.53 -4.45
N ASP A 116 33.20 -6.38 -4.74
CA ASP A 116 32.53 -5.09 -4.91
C ASP A 116 31.56 -5.11 -6.10
N ASN A 117 30.24 -5.06 -5.82
CA ASN A 117 29.24 -4.28 -6.57
C ASN A 117 27.83 -4.65 -6.11
N GLU A 118 27.33 -3.96 -5.08
CA GLU A 118 25.90 -3.64 -4.99
C GLU A 118 25.76 -2.35 -4.19
N LYS A 119 25.10 -1.37 -4.82
CA LYS A 119 24.97 -0.01 -4.30
C LYS A 119 24.15 -0.04 -3.01
N PHE A 120 24.79 0.34 -1.92
CA PHE A 120 24.21 0.81 -0.66
C PHE A 120 22.87 1.54 -0.87
N ILE A 121 21.79 0.95 -0.35
CA ILE A 121 20.61 1.70 0.08
C ILE A 121 20.51 1.48 1.58
N ASP A 122 21.02 2.46 2.32
CA ASP A 122 20.74 2.60 3.75
C ASP A 122 19.26 3.00 3.84
N GLU A 123 18.34 2.02 3.86
CA GLU A 123 16.94 2.30 4.17
C GLU A 123 16.90 2.83 5.60
N ASP A 124 16.71 4.15 5.74
CA ASP A 124 16.54 4.75 7.05
C ASP A 124 15.44 4.02 7.84
N GLU A 125 15.53 3.99 9.17
CA GLU A 125 14.60 3.25 10.05
C GLU A 125 13.12 3.53 9.69
N THR A 126 12.83 4.75 9.24
CA THR A 126 11.55 5.17 8.71
C THR A 126 11.14 4.42 7.45
N GLY A 127 12.02 4.27 6.45
CA GLY A 127 11.78 3.52 5.22
C GLY A 127 11.42 2.08 5.51
N HIS A 128 12.18 1.41 6.37
CA HIS A 128 11.88 0.05 6.80
C HIS A 128 10.51 -0.04 7.52
N GLY A 129 10.22 0.92 8.41
CA GLY A 129 8.93 1.00 9.10
C GLY A 129 7.74 1.20 8.16
N LEU A 130 7.89 2.07 7.15
CA LEU A 130 6.87 2.31 6.14
C LEU A 130 6.64 1.08 5.27
N ARG A 131 7.72 0.40 4.84
CA ARG A 131 7.64 -0.84 4.06
C ARG A 131 6.85 -1.91 4.81
N LYS A 132 7.17 -2.15 6.09
CA LYS A 132 6.43 -3.09 6.96
C LYS A 132 4.95 -2.72 7.08
N LYS A 133 4.62 -1.43 7.23
CA LYS A 133 3.22 -0.96 7.27
C LYS A 133 2.49 -1.19 5.95
N SER A 134 3.15 -1.04 4.81
CA SER A 134 2.55 -1.36 3.51
C SER A 134 2.29 -2.86 3.36
N GLU A 135 3.16 -3.72 3.90
CA GLU A 135 2.93 -5.18 3.95
C GLU A 135 1.72 -5.53 4.83
N GLU A 136 1.61 -4.93 6.02
CA GLU A 136 0.42 -5.09 6.89
C GLU A 136 -0.87 -4.68 6.17
N ALA A 137 -0.83 -3.60 5.38
CA ALA A 137 -1.97 -3.14 4.60
C ALA A 137 -2.38 -4.17 3.53
N LEU A 138 -1.43 -4.74 2.77
CA LEU A 138 -1.70 -5.80 1.80
C LEU A 138 -2.22 -7.07 2.47
N ALA A 139 -1.68 -7.44 3.64
CA ALA A 139 -2.14 -8.58 4.42
C ALA A 139 -3.60 -8.40 4.86
N GLN A 140 -3.98 -7.20 5.27
CA GLN A 140 -5.35 -6.87 5.66
C GLN A 140 -6.36 -7.10 4.52
N ILE A 141 -6.00 -6.79 3.26
CA ILE A 141 -6.86 -7.06 2.10
C ILE A 141 -7.20 -8.56 1.99
N ILE A 142 -6.21 -9.42 2.22
CA ILE A 142 -6.38 -10.88 2.20
C ILE A 142 -7.22 -11.33 3.41
N GLU A 143 -6.81 -10.93 4.62
CA GLU A 143 -7.43 -11.34 5.88
C GLU A 143 -8.93 -10.99 5.90
N LYS A 144 -9.27 -9.77 5.48
CA LYS A 144 -10.66 -9.28 5.45
C LYS A 144 -11.43 -9.72 4.21
N LYS A 145 -10.82 -10.50 3.30
CA LYS A 145 -11.47 -11.09 2.12
C LYS A 145 -12.12 -10.05 1.20
N TYR A 146 -11.48 -8.89 1.00
CA TYR A 146 -12.04 -7.78 0.18
C TYR A 146 -12.16 -8.10 -1.31
N ARG A 147 -11.52 -9.18 -1.78
CA ARG A 147 -11.70 -9.75 -3.12
C ARG A 147 -13.11 -10.30 -3.36
N THR A 148 -13.88 -10.53 -2.31
CA THR A 148 -15.24 -11.08 -2.41
C THR A 148 -16.13 -10.18 -3.27
N GLY A 149 -16.76 -10.78 -4.28
CA GLY A 149 -17.66 -10.06 -5.19
C GLY A 149 -16.97 -9.25 -6.29
N ILE A 150 -15.64 -9.28 -6.40
CA ILE A 150 -14.94 -8.73 -7.57
C ILE A 150 -15.30 -9.55 -8.80
N ARG A 151 -15.76 -8.87 -9.85
CA ARG A 151 -16.25 -9.47 -11.11
C ARG A 151 -15.26 -9.36 -12.26
N THR A 152 -14.24 -8.52 -12.13
CA THR A 152 -13.21 -8.31 -13.14
C THR A 152 -12.25 -9.49 -13.20
N ALA A 153 -11.60 -9.66 -14.35
CA ALA A 153 -10.54 -10.65 -14.52
C ALA A 153 -9.19 -10.16 -14.00
N LYS A 154 -9.01 -8.83 -13.85
CA LYS A 154 -7.79 -8.19 -13.37
C LYS A 154 -8.08 -7.36 -12.13
N LEU A 155 -7.27 -7.55 -11.09
CA LEU A 155 -7.35 -6.83 -9.82
C LEU A 155 -5.98 -6.26 -9.46
N VAL A 156 -5.94 -5.01 -9.04
CA VAL A 156 -4.78 -4.40 -8.41
C VAL A 156 -5.05 -4.26 -6.93
N GLU A 157 -4.09 -4.65 -6.10
CA GLU A 157 -4.11 -4.43 -4.66
C GLU A 157 -2.96 -3.52 -4.27
N CYS A 158 -3.22 -2.51 -3.45
CA CYS A 158 -2.20 -1.60 -2.95
C CYS A 158 -2.26 -1.51 -1.42
N GLY A 159 -1.11 -1.71 -0.77
CA GLY A 159 -0.88 -1.34 0.62
C GLY A 159 -0.05 -0.08 0.66
N ILE A 160 -0.55 0.97 1.31
CA ILE A 160 0.10 2.28 1.35
C ILE A 160 0.33 2.70 2.79
N ALA A 161 1.57 2.98 3.15
CA ALA A 161 1.94 3.53 4.44
C ALA A 161 2.32 4.99 4.33
N PHE A 162 1.97 5.80 5.34
CA PHE A 162 2.29 7.21 5.41
C PHE A 162 2.96 7.60 6.74
N GLN A 163 3.85 8.60 6.69
CA GLN A 163 4.39 9.29 7.87
C GLN A 163 4.85 10.70 7.50
N GLY A 164 4.33 11.74 8.17
CA GLY A 164 4.70 13.11 7.87
C GLY A 164 4.35 13.44 6.42
N LYS A 165 5.34 13.66 5.54
CA LYS A 165 5.18 13.81 4.09
C LYS A 165 5.60 12.59 3.25
N ARG A 166 6.06 11.53 3.92
CA ARG A 166 6.59 10.32 3.28
C ARG A 166 5.47 9.32 3.08
N ALA A 167 5.54 8.60 1.99
CA ALA A 167 4.70 7.45 1.74
C ALA A 167 5.54 6.29 1.21
N TYR A 168 5.05 5.06 1.40
CA TYR A 168 5.60 3.88 0.77
C TYR A 168 4.45 3.03 0.23
N VAL A 169 4.61 2.50 -0.98
CA VAL A 169 3.57 1.74 -1.68
C VAL A 169 4.13 0.36 -1.97
N LEU A 170 3.36 -0.67 -1.61
CA LEU A 170 3.50 -1.99 -2.17
C LEU A 170 2.23 -2.32 -2.93
N SER A 171 2.38 -2.89 -4.11
CA SER A 171 1.24 -3.24 -4.92
C SER A 171 1.49 -4.50 -5.74
N ARG A 172 0.41 -5.17 -6.11
CA ARG A 172 0.46 -6.35 -6.98
C ARG A 172 -0.70 -6.38 -7.94
N VAL A 173 -0.46 -7.01 -9.09
CA VAL A 173 -1.48 -7.31 -10.08
C VAL A 173 -1.89 -8.76 -9.90
N LEU A 174 -3.19 -9.01 -9.85
CA LEU A 174 -3.76 -10.35 -9.80
C LEU A 174 -4.63 -10.58 -11.03
N CYS A 175 -4.50 -11.75 -11.61
CA CYS A 175 -5.34 -12.26 -12.68
C CYS A 175 -6.20 -13.42 -12.15
N LYS A 176 -7.43 -13.53 -12.65
CA LYS A 176 -8.35 -14.59 -12.24
C LYS A 176 -8.15 -15.83 -13.12
N GLU A 177 -7.66 -16.90 -12.51
CA GLU A 177 -7.53 -18.23 -13.12
C GLU A 177 -8.59 -19.16 -12.52
N GLY A 178 -9.70 -19.35 -13.25
CA GLY A 178 -10.86 -20.05 -12.72
C GLY A 178 -11.48 -19.29 -11.55
N ASP A 179 -11.48 -19.90 -10.36
CA ASP A 179 -11.97 -19.29 -9.12
C ASP A 179 -10.84 -18.74 -8.21
N GLN A 180 -9.59 -18.84 -8.65
CA GLN A 180 -8.42 -18.41 -7.88
C GLN A 180 -7.81 -17.12 -8.43
N TRP A 181 -7.22 -16.33 -7.53
CA TRP A 181 -6.43 -15.15 -7.88
C TRP A 181 -4.96 -15.51 -7.87
N VAL A 182 -4.30 -15.33 -9.00
CA VAL A 182 -2.87 -15.60 -9.20
C VAL A 182 -2.16 -14.28 -9.47
N GLU A 183 -0.98 -14.10 -8.89
CA GLU A 183 -0.19 -12.89 -9.09
C GLU A 183 0.43 -12.90 -10.50
N ASP A 184 0.15 -11.83 -11.24
CA ASP A 184 0.64 -11.61 -12.61
C ASP A 184 2.11 -11.22 -12.49
N SER A 185 2.99 -12.14 -12.88
CA SER A 185 4.46 -12.04 -12.73
C SER A 185 5.11 -11.11 -13.74
#